data_AF-A0A813ITR0-F1
#
_entry.id   AF-A0A813ITR0-F1
#
_cell.length_a   1.000
_cell.length_b   1.000
_cell.length_c   1.000
_cell.angle_alpha   90.00
_cell.angle_beta   90.00
_cell.angle_gamma   90.00
#
_symmetry.space_group_name_H-M   'P 1'
#
loop_
_entity.id
_entity.type
_entity.pdbx_description
1 polymer ?
#
loop_
_entity_poly.entity_id
_entity_poly.type
_entity_poly.pdbx_seq_one_letter_code
_entity_poly.pdbx_strand_id
1 'polypeptide(L)'
;MVYIYEGQRYETMEEVRAAMSGTAPPAPSPEEVSQVMADGGFSSKIAELFAEYAGEDSVLAFPEMLGLCGSLCASLGIDVDSLGDLQYLFARYDFSKDGALQLPEATAMVEAIIEKYREQQVSGGEPEGPSFGEGDAAEMRASGGWIPCNITAVREDGAVQADLTGEYWWVPSLVKLKLRPAGGSAALVQTDAEIGDAEPLAEAPPAGEVRAIVMWNDFNWEPLASQGWGPLDTEQGGDIMKEVLASCGVQDVTEISRKDCTGQNVCNAIYSVGSRCAPDDTFIFYYTGHGDKLPDQNGDEQDGTDEAICTVRDGLCNQGTFLRDDDFAQMIQTYVKANNVVVLMDCCHSGTICDMNKNQWQGKNALSISGCQDAQVSAGTGQGGLLTHSLRAASQMVQGQ
;
A
#
# COMPACT_ATOMS: atom_id res chain seq x y z
N MET A 1 1.57 23.65 18.12
CA MET A 1 1.49 23.22 16.71
C MET A 1 1.70 24.46 15.87
N VAL A 2 2.41 24.37 14.75
CA VAL A 2 2.71 25.52 13.89
C VAL A 2 2.19 25.19 12.49
N TYR A 3 1.57 26.16 11.83
CA TYR A 3 1.04 26.02 10.48
C TYR A 3 1.77 26.97 9.53
N ILE A 4 2.03 26.56 8.30
CA ILE A 4 2.76 27.36 7.31
C ILE A 4 1.86 27.62 6.11
N TYR A 5 1.62 28.89 5.81
CA TYR A 5 0.87 29.30 4.62
C TYR A 5 1.56 30.50 3.97
N GLU A 6 1.81 30.42 2.67
CA GLU A 6 2.57 31.42 1.89
C GLU A 6 3.90 31.85 2.55
N GLY A 7 4.59 30.90 3.20
CA GLY A 7 5.86 31.15 3.90
C GLY A 7 5.72 31.87 5.25
N GLN A 8 4.50 32.14 5.72
CA GLN A 8 4.22 32.70 7.04
C GLN A 8 3.83 31.60 8.02
N ARG A 9 4.21 31.76 9.30
CA ARG A 9 3.91 30.82 10.39
C ARG A 9 2.72 31.30 11.21
N TYR A 10 1.83 30.37 11.54
CA TYR A 10 0.62 30.58 12.34
C TYR A 10 0.57 29.56 13.48
N GLU A 11 -0.07 29.90 14.60
CA GLU A 11 -0.15 29.04 15.79
C GLU A 11 -1.41 28.16 15.78
N THR A 12 -2.45 28.57 15.02
CA THR A 12 -3.72 27.83 14.92
C THR A 12 -4.21 27.69 13.48
N MET A 13 -4.99 26.64 13.21
CA MET A 13 -5.66 26.47 11.91
C MET A 13 -6.71 27.57 11.65
N GLU A 14 -7.28 28.13 12.72
CA GLU A 14 -8.19 29.27 12.63
C GLU A 14 -7.48 30.52 12.10
N GLU A 15 -6.25 30.78 12.55
CA GLU A 15 -5.42 31.87 12.04
C GLU A 15 -5.04 31.70 10.57
N VAL A 16 -4.73 30.47 10.15
CA VAL A 16 -4.48 30.15 8.72
C VAL A 16 -5.75 30.41 7.91
N ARG A 17 -6.89 29.85 8.33
CA ARG A 17 -8.20 30.06 7.68
C ARG A 17 -8.58 31.55 7.63
N ALA A 18 -8.24 32.33 8.66
CA ALA A 18 -8.44 33.78 8.68
C ALA A 18 -7.52 34.51 7.70
N ALA A 19 -6.25 34.13 7.60
CA ALA A 19 -5.32 34.66 6.59
C ALA A 19 -5.78 34.35 5.16
N MET A 20 -6.43 33.20 4.96
CA MET A 20 -7.02 32.76 3.70
C MET A 20 -8.30 33.52 3.31
N SER A 21 -8.96 34.23 4.24
CA SER A 21 -10.30 34.84 4.03
C SER A 21 -10.36 35.94 2.95
N GLY A 22 -9.24 36.27 2.30
CA GLY A 22 -9.19 37.13 1.12
C GLY A 22 -8.80 36.44 -0.20
N THR A 23 -8.31 35.19 -0.19
CA THR A 23 -7.59 34.59 -1.34
C THR A 23 -7.59 33.06 -1.40
N ALA A 24 -8.28 32.33 -0.53
CA ALA A 24 -8.31 30.87 -0.58
C ALA A 24 -8.69 30.37 -1.98
N PRO A 25 -7.86 29.55 -2.65
CA PRO A 25 -8.30 28.92 -3.88
C PRO A 25 -9.54 28.05 -3.56
N PRO A 26 -10.51 27.97 -4.48
CA PRO A 26 -11.59 27.00 -4.32
C PRO A 26 -11.00 25.60 -4.24
N ALA A 27 -11.66 24.71 -3.48
CA ALA A 27 -11.26 23.31 -3.43
C ALA A 27 -11.13 22.75 -4.87
N PRO A 28 -10.03 22.04 -5.20
CA PRO A 28 -9.79 21.57 -6.54
C PRO A 28 -10.84 20.55 -6.93
N SER A 29 -11.31 20.65 -8.18
CA SER A 29 -12.11 19.61 -8.81
C SER A 29 -11.31 18.30 -8.93
N PRO A 30 -11.97 17.15 -9.09
CA PRO A 30 -11.28 15.88 -9.30
C PRO A 30 -10.31 15.88 -10.48
N GLU A 31 -10.64 16.60 -11.55
CA GLU A 31 -9.81 16.74 -12.75
C GLU A 31 -8.54 17.53 -12.43
N GLU A 32 -8.65 18.61 -11.65
CA GLU A 32 -7.50 19.40 -11.19
C GLU A 32 -6.60 18.59 -10.26
N VAL A 33 -7.16 17.82 -9.32
CA VAL A 33 -6.37 16.90 -8.47
C VAL A 33 -5.63 15.88 -9.32
N SER A 34 -6.31 15.26 -10.29
CA SER A 34 -5.71 14.28 -11.21
C SER A 34 -4.52 14.85 -11.97
N GLN A 35 -4.68 16.07 -12.48
CA GLN A 35 -3.68 16.73 -13.30
C GLN A 35 -2.44 17.10 -12.48
N VAL A 36 -2.63 17.66 -11.28
CA VAL A 36 -1.50 18.03 -10.41
C VAL A 36 -0.75 16.80 -9.90
N MET A 37 -1.44 15.68 -9.64
CA MET A 37 -0.77 14.42 -9.29
C MET A 37 0.01 13.84 -10.48
N ALA A 38 -0.57 13.86 -11.69
CA ALA A 38 0.11 13.39 -12.90
C ALA A 38 1.37 14.21 -13.25
N ASP A 39 1.35 15.52 -12.97
CA ASP A 39 2.47 16.41 -13.22
C ASP A 39 3.55 16.36 -12.11
N GLY A 40 3.37 15.52 -11.07
CA GLY A 40 4.29 15.40 -9.93
C GLY A 40 4.35 16.65 -9.04
N GLY A 41 3.43 17.60 -9.22
CA GLY A 41 3.38 18.85 -8.48
C GLY A 41 3.16 18.62 -6.98
N PHE A 42 2.31 17.65 -6.63
CA PHE A 42 2.02 17.29 -5.24
C PHE A 42 3.24 16.76 -4.50
N SER A 43 3.95 15.77 -5.05
CA SER A 43 5.10 15.16 -4.39
C SER A 43 6.21 16.18 -4.14
N SER A 44 6.41 17.15 -5.05
CA SER A 44 7.35 18.26 -4.84
C SER A 44 6.94 19.17 -3.67
N LYS A 45 5.64 19.48 -3.55
CA LYS A 45 5.13 20.33 -2.49
C LYS A 45 5.17 19.64 -1.12
N ILE A 46 4.90 18.34 -1.09
CA ILE A 46 5.04 17.52 0.11
C ILE A 46 6.49 17.51 0.57
N ALA A 47 7.45 17.32 -0.33
CA ALA A 47 8.87 17.34 0.01
C ALA A 47 9.35 18.69 0.57
N GLU A 48 8.87 19.82 0.01
CA GLU A 48 9.14 21.15 0.55
C GLU A 48 8.60 21.30 1.99
N LEU A 49 7.32 21.00 2.20
CA LEU A 49 6.71 21.10 3.52
C LEU A 49 7.35 20.12 4.50
N PHE A 50 7.69 18.92 4.05
CA PHE A 50 8.41 17.93 4.86
C PHE A 50 9.71 18.51 5.38
N ALA A 51 10.53 19.11 4.51
CA ALA A 51 11.80 19.73 4.91
C ALA A 51 11.61 20.88 5.90
N GLU A 52 10.53 21.67 5.76
CA GLU A 52 10.22 22.76 6.68
C GLU A 52 9.75 22.28 8.07
N TYR A 53 8.97 21.20 8.11
CA TYR A 53 8.37 20.67 9.34
C TYR A 53 9.28 19.72 10.10
N ALA A 54 10.00 18.85 9.40
CA ALA A 54 10.95 17.92 10.01
C ALA A 54 12.19 18.65 10.52
N GLY A 55 12.64 19.71 9.84
CA GLY A 55 13.84 20.42 10.25
C GLY A 55 15.10 19.56 10.19
N GLU A 56 15.89 19.52 11.27
CA GLU A 56 17.22 18.90 11.27
C GLU A 56 17.22 17.37 11.41
N ASP A 57 16.19 16.78 12.03
CA ASP A 57 16.13 15.32 12.26
C ASP A 57 15.56 14.55 11.06
N SER A 58 14.99 15.25 10.07
CA SER A 58 14.46 14.70 8.82
C SER A 58 13.37 13.63 9.03
N VAL A 59 12.61 13.74 10.13
CA VAL A 59 11.44 12.91 10.42
C VAL A 59 10.28 13.77 10.90
N LEU A 60 9.03 13.30 10.73
CA LEU A 60 7.84 13.99 11.20
C LEU A 60 7.17 13.20 12.33
N ALA A 61 7.22 13.72 13.55
CA ALA A 61 6.31 13.27 14.59
C ALA A 61 4.87 13.68 14.26
N PHE A 62 3.89 13.02 14.90
CA PHE A 62 2.47 13.27 14.62
C PHE A 62 2.06 14.76 14.63
N PRO A 63 2.53 15.61 15.57
CA PRO A 63 2.17 17.04 15.55
C PRO A 63 2.74 17.81 14.36
N GLU A 64 3.92 17.43 13.86
CA GLU A 64 4.54 18.05 12.68
C GLU A 64 3.82 17.57 11.42
N MET A 65 3.48 16.29 11.35
CA MET A 65 2.69 15.73 10.27
C MET A 65 1.29 16.39 10.17
N LEU A 66 0.63 16.65 11.29
CA LEU A 66 -0.65 17.37 11.30
C LEU A 66 -0.48 18.83 10.81
N GLY A 67 0.64 19.47 11.15
CA GLY A 67 1.00 20.79 10.63
C GLY A 67 1.21 20.78 9.11
N LEU A 68 1.93 19.78 8.59
CA LEU A 68 2.14 19.56 7.17
C LEU A 68 0.81 19.38 6.43
N CYS A 69 -0.03 18.44 6.86
CA CYS A 69 -1.35 18.19 6.26
C CYS A 69 -2.20 19.47 6.27
N GLY A 70 -2.24 20.18 7.39
CA GLY A 70 -2.99 21.43 7.51
C GLY A 70 -2.49 22.51 6.55
N SER A 71 -1.19 22.66 6.41
CA SER A 71 -0.56 23.62 5.49
C SER A 71 -0.82 23.29 4.03
N LEU A 72 -0.75 22.00 3.68
CA LEU A 72 -1.07 21.52 2.34
C LEU A 72 -2.55 21.74 2.01
N CYS A 73 -3.45 21.32 2.91
CA CYS A 73 -4.90 21.55 2.78
C CYS A 73 -5.24 23.03 2.59
N ALA A 74 -4.64 23.91 3.40
CA ALA A 74 -4.80 25.35 3.28
C ALA A 74 -4.37 25.86 1.89
N SER A 75 -3.24 25.37 1.35
CA SER A 75 -2.77 25.76 0.02
C SER A 75 -3.68 25.30 -1.13
N LEU A 76 -4.51 24.29 -0.89
CA LEU A 76 -5.41 23.69 -1.87
C LEU A 76 -6.88 24.08 -1.66
N GLY A 77 -7.22 24.78 -0.57
CA GLY A 77 -8.61 25.01 -0.22
C GLY A 77 -9.38 23.73 0.17
N ILE A 78 -8.67 22.68 0.58
CA ILE A 78 -9.26 21.44 1.11
C ILE A 78 -9.50 21.62 2.61
N ASP A 79 -10.66 21.17 3.11
CA ASP A 79 -10.89 21.16 4.55
C ASP A 79 -10.14 19.99 5.19
N VAL A 80 -9.21 20.27 6.11
CA VAL A 80 -8.39 19.25 6.77
C VAL A 80 -9.24 18.23 7.54
N ASP A 81 -10.41 18.64 8.01
CA ASP A 81 -11.35 17.78 8.73
C ASP A 81 -12.01 16.73 7.80
N SER A 82 -11.96 16.94 6.48
CA SER A 82 -12.46 15.98 5.47
C SER A 82 -11.49 14.81 5.20
N LEU A 83 -10.25 14.86 5.71
CA LEU A 83 -9.23 13.85 5.46
C LEU A 83 -9.40 12.57 6.30
N GLY A 84 -10.32 12.58 7.26
CA GLY A 84 -10.56 11.45 8.16
C GLY A 84 -9.61 11.39 9.35
N ASP A 85 -9.40 10.20 9.91
CA ASP A 85 -8.58 10.00 11.11
C ASP A 85 -7.08 9.99 10.77
N LEU A 86 -6.47 11.18 10.85
CA LEU A 86 -5.05 11.38 10.59
C LEU A 86 -4.15 10.65 11.59
N GLN A 87 -4.62 10.36 12.81
CA GLN A 87 -3.83 9.63 13.81
C GLN A 87 -3.74 8.15 13.45
N TYR A 88 -4.86 7.57 13.01
CA TYR A 88 -4.88 6.23 12.46
C TYR A 88 -3.97 6.11 11.23
N LEU A 89 -4.09 7.04 10.27
CA LEU A 89 -3.28 7.03 9.06
C LEU A 89 -1.78 7.20 9.36
N PHE A 90 -1.42 8.10 10.28
CA PHE A 90 -0.04 8.23 10.75
C PHE A 90 0.51 6.90 11.27
N ALA A 91 -0.24 6.22 12.15
CA ALA A 91 0.18 4.94 12.71
C ALA A 91 0.23 3.82 11.65
N ARG A 92 -0.58 3.90 10.59
CA ARG A 92 -0.57 2.97 9.46
C ARG A 92 0.72 3.12 8.65
N TYR A 93 1.02 4.34 8.21
CA TYR A 93 2.16 4.65 7.32
C TYR A 93 3.52 4.75 8.03
N ASP A 94 3.57 4.77 9.38
CA ASP A 94 4.81 4.58 10.14
C ASP A 94 5.26 3.11 10.06
N PHE A 95 5.94 2.74 8.98
CA PHE A 95 6.43 1.38 8.71
C PHE A 95 7.61 1.02 9.61
N SER A 96 8.41 2.02 10.01
CA SER A 96 9.46 1.83 11.01
C SER A 96 8.89 1.54 12.40
N LYS A 97 7.67 2.03 12.67
CA LYS A 97 6.97 1.97 13.96
C LYS A 97 7.77 2.65 15.07
N ASP A 98 8.50 3.72 14.74
CA ASP A 98 9.32 4.52 15.66
C ASP A 98 8.59 5.76 16.19
N GLY A 99 7.37 6.00 15.72
CA GLY A 99 6.54 7.15 16.10
C GLY A 99 6.79 8.40 15.26
N ALA A 100 7.54 8.30 14.16
CA ALA A 100 7.79 9.36 13.21
C ALA A 100 7.71 8.87 11.76
N LEU A 101 7.41 9.78 10.82
CA LEU A 101 7.39 9.48 9.39
C LEU A 101 8.61 10.06 8.69
N GLN A 102 9.28 9.23 7.92
CA GLN A 102 10.27 9.65 6.92
C GLN A 102 9.58 10.21 5.68
N LEU A 103 10.32 10.90 4.82
CA LEU A 103 9.77 11.49 3.60
C LEU A 103 8.98 10.49 2.74
N PRO A 104 9.44 9.23 2.52
CA PRO A 104 8.68 8.27 1.74
C PRO A 104 7.33 7.87 2.39
N GLU A 105 7.30 7.80 3.71
CA GLU A 105 6.08 7.45 4.46
C GLU A 105 5.09 8.62 4.45
N ALA A 106 5.58 9.82 4.76
CA ALA A 106 4.77 11.04 4.78
C ALA A 106 4.15 11.32 3.40
N THR A 107 4.91 11.15 2.32
CA THR A 107 4.41 11.40 0.96
C THR A 107 3.39 10.35 0.55
N ALA A 108 3.63 9.07 0.81
CA ALA A 108 2.64 8.02 0.53
C ALA A 108 1.33 8.21 1.31
N MET A 109 1.43 8.58 2.60
CA MET A 109 0.27 8.90 3.43
C MET A 109 -0.54 10.06 2.84
N VAL A 110 0.13 11.16 2.48
CA VAL A 110 -0.55 12.36 1.98
C VAL A 110 -1.20 12.13 0.62
N GLU A 111 -0.52 11.42 -0.29
CA GLU A 111 -1.08 11.09 -1.60
C GLU A 111 -2.32 10.18 -1.48
N ALA A 112 -2.27 9.17 -0.61
CA ALA A 112 -3.43 8.30 -0.35
C ALA A 112 -4.63 9.08 0.20
N ILE A 113 -4.38 10.06 1.07
CA ILE A 113 -5.43 10.95 1.61
C ILE A 113 -6.06 11.78 0.50
N ILE A 114 -5.25 12.36 -0.39
CA ILE A 114 -5.72 13.22 -1.48
C ILE A 114 -6.50 12.41 -2.52
N GLU A 115 -6.04 11.21 -2.85
CA GLU A 115 -6.76 10.33 -3.77
C GLU A 115 -8.11 9.93 -3.19
N LYS A 116 -8.17 9.58 -1.89
CA LYS A 116 -9.44 9.32 -1.20
C LYS A 116 -10.37 10.51 -1.22
N TYR A 117 -9.85 11.73 -1.03
CA TYR A 117 -10.63 12.96 -1.16
C TYR A 117 -11.18 13.11 -2.59
N ARG A 118 -10.37 12.85 -3.62
CA ARG A 118 -10.80 12.89 -5.02
C ARG A 118 -11.91 11.89 -5.32
N GLU A 119 -11.78 10.63 -4.88
CA GLU A 119 -12.80 9.59 -5.08
C GLU A 119 -14.15 9.99 -4.46
N GLN A 120 -14.13 10.65 -3.30
CA GLN A 120 -15.33 11.19 -2.66
C GLN A 120 -15.98 12.33 -3.45
N GLN A 121 -15.20 13.11 -4.21
CA GLN A 121 -15.71 14.19 -5.06
C GLN A 121 -16.25 13.68 -6.41
N VAL A 122 -15.61 12.66 -7.02
CA VAL A 122 -16.06 12.06 -8.31
C VAL A 122 -17.35 11.29 -8.17
N SER A 123 -17.55 10.63 -7.02
CA SER A 123 -18.73 9.78 -6.78
C SER A 123 -20.04 10.57 -6.66
N GLY A 124 -20.02 11.91 -6.67
CA GLY A 124 -21.24 12.72 -6.80
C GLY A 124 -22.28 12.36 -5.74
N GLY A 125 -21.90 12.51 -4.48
CA GLY A 125 -22.63 11.97 -3.33
C GLY A 125 -21.93 10.73 -2.81
N GLU A 126 -21.90 10.60 -1.48
CA GLU A 126 -21.47 9.36 -0.86
C GLU A 126 -22.10 8.16 -1.59
N PRO A 127 -21.37 7.08 -1.88
CA PRO A 127 -22.03 5.85 -2.26
C PRO A 127 -23.09 5.56 -1.19
N GLU A 128 -24.34 5.32 -1.62
CA GLU A 128 -25.43 4.82 -0.78
C GLU A 128 -25.00 3.45 -0.25
N GLY A 129 -24.13 3.47 0.75
CA GLY A 129 -23.92 2.34 1.63
C GLY A 129 -25.23 2.03 2.34
N PRO A 130 -25.39 0.82 2.87
CA PRO A 130 -26.61 0.45 3.58
C PRO A 130 -26.89 1.48 4.70
N SER A 131 -28.00 2.20 4.59
CA SER A 131 -28.51 3.01 5.69
C SER A 131 -29.22 2.09 6.67
N PHE A 132 -28.82 2.12 7.93
CA PHE A 132 -29.45 1.35 8.99
C PHE A 132 -30.38 2.23 9.84
N GLY A 133 -31.50 1.66 10.26
CA GLY A 133 -32.37 2.18 11.31
C GLY A 133 -32.10 1.50 12.66
N GLU A 134 -32.50 2.17 13.75
CA GLU A 134 -32.50 1.57 15.08
C GLU A 134 -33.42 0.33 15.10
N GLY A 135 -32.87 -0.81 15.51
CA GLY A 135 -33.55 -2.10 15.52
C GLY A 135 -33.34 -2.97 14.28
N ASP A 136 -32.60 -2.49 13.27
CA ASP A 136 -32.32 -3.27 12.07
C ASP A 136 -31.40 -4.47 12.38
N ALA A 137 -31.71 -5.60 11.75
CA ALA A 137 -30.85 -6.77 11.75
C ALA A 137 -29.71 -6.56 10.74
N ALA A 138 -28.48 -6.60 11.24
CA ALA A 138 -27.27 -6.44 10.46
C ALA A 138 -26.33 -7.62 10.70
N GLU A 139 -25.30 -7.71 9.87
CA GLU A 139 -24.16 -8.56 10.18
C GLU A 139 -22.93 -7.67 10.34
N MET A 140 -22.21 -7.91 11.44
CA MET A 140 -20.98 -7.23 11.81
C MET A 140 -19.77 -8.03 11.35
N ARG A 141 -18.78 -7.39 10.74
CA ARG A 141 -17.54 -8.05 10.34
C ARG A 141 -16.68 -8.38 11.58
N ALA A 142 -16.39 -9.65 11.81
CA ALA A 142 -15.47 -10.14 12.85
C ALA A 142 -14.35 -11.01 12.23
N SER A 143 -13.34 -11.36 13.02
CA SER A 143 -12.15 -12.12 12.57
C SER A 143 -12.43 -13.52 12.00
N GLY A 144 -13.67 -14.02 12.12
CA GLY A 144 -14.12 -15.29 11.55
C GLY A 144 -15.24 -15.15 10.51
N GLY A 145 -15.47 -13.94 9.99
CA GLY A 145 -16.51 -13.63 9.01
C GLY A 145 -17.61 -12.71 9.55
N TRP A 146 -18.72 -12.65 8.83
CA TRP A 146 -19.88 -11.84 9.19
C TRP A 146 -20.68 -12.51 10.32
N ILE A 147 -20.83 -11.84 11.46
CA ILE A 147 -21.60 -12.32 12.60
C ILE A 147 -22.89 -11.50 12.78
N PRO A 148 -24.04 -12.12 13.11
CA PRO A 148 -25.28 -11.38 13.29
C PRO A 148 -25.18 -10.37 14.44
N CYS A 149 -25.70 -9.17 14.23
CA CYS A 149 -25.80 -8.11 15.23
C CYS A 149 -27.10 -7.33 15.02
N ASN A 150 -27.47 -6.52 16.01
CA ASN A 150 -28.60 -5.59 15.89
C ASN A 150 -28.12 -4.17 16.08
N ILE A 151 -28.66 -3.27 15.26
CA ILE A 151 -28.41 -1.85 15.38
C ILE A 151 -29.18 -1.31 16.59
N THR A 152 -28.45 -0.73 17.55
CA THR A 152 -29.01 -0.26 18.82
C THR A 152 -29.25 1.24 18.86
N ALA A 153 -28.57 2.03 18.04
CA ALA A 153 -28.80 3.46 17.88
C ALA A 153 -28.19 4.00 16.57
N VAL A 154 -28.77 5.09 16.05
CA VAL A 154 -28.29 5.80 14.85
C VAL A 154 -28.33 7.30 15.11
N ARG A 155 -27.26 8.02 14.74
CA ARG A 155 -27.15 9.48 14.85
C ARG A 155 -27.51 10.19 13.54
N GLU A 156 -27.80 11.48 13.64
CA GLU A 156 -28.09 12.35 12.49
C GLU A 156 -26.91 12.46 11.50
N ASP A 157 -25.67 12.25 11.96
CA ASP A 157 -24.46 12.21 11.13
C ASP A 157 -24.25 10.86 10.42
N GLY A 158 -25.18 9.92 10.56
CA GLY A 158 -25.10 8.58 9.97
C GLY A 158 -24.23 7.60 10.76
N ALA A 159 -23.72 7.98 11.94
CA ALA A 159 -22.99 7.06 12.79
C ALA A 159 -23.93 6.03 13.44
N VAL A 160 -23.47 4.80 13.58
CA VAL A 160 -24.27 3.64 14.03
C VAL A 160 -23.63 2.97 15.24
N GLN A 161 -24.46 2.47 16.15
CA GLN A 161 -24.09 1.64 17.28
C GLN A 161 -24.72 0.24 17.13
N ALA A 162 -23.98 -0.81 17.45
CA ALA A 162 -24.46 -2.19 17.41
C ALA A 162 -24.40 -2.83 18.80
N ASP A 163 -25.24 -3.84 19.05
CA ASP A 163 -25.30 -4.56 20.33
C ASP A 163 -23.96 -5.25 20.71
N LEU A 164 -23.17 -5.64 19.71
CA LEU A 164 -21.86 -6.26 19.89
C LEU A 164 -20.72 -5.26 20.16
N THR A 165 -20.91 -3.96 19.92
CA THR A 165 -19.85 -2.93 20.06
C THR A 165 -19.93 -2.13 21.37
N GLY A 166 -20.87 -2.45 22.25
CA GLY A 166 -21.07 -1.72 23.51
C GLY A 166 -21.52 -0.28 23.26
N GLU A 167 -20.86 0.71 23.87
CA GLU A 167 -21.15 2.16 23.72
C GLU A 167 -20.44 2.82 22.52
N TYR A 168 -19.71 2.05 21.71
CA TYR A 168 -18.86 2.58 20.65
C TYR A 168 -19.66 2.94 19.38
N TRP A 169 -19.37 4.13 18.82
CA TRP A 169 -20.02 4.69 17.64
C TRP A 169 -19.17 4.52 16.39
N TRP A 170 -19.73 3.91 15.36
CA TRP A 170 -19.12 3.81 14.04
C TRP A 170 -19.55 4.94 13.16
N VAL A 171 -18.59 5.78 12.77
CA VAL A 171 -18.81 6.83 11.77
C VAL A 171 -19.20 6.23 10.41
N PRO A 172 -19.88 6.97 9.52
CA PRO A 172 -20.42 6.43 8.26
C PRO A 172 -19.42 5.63 7.41
N SER A 173 -18.16 6.06 7.38
CA SER A 173 -17.09 5.33 6.67
C SER A 173 -16.82 3.96 7.28
N LEU A 174 -16.82 3.82 8.61
CA LEU A 174 -16.66 2.54 9.30
C LEU A 174 -17.91 1.67 9.21
N VAL A 175 -19.11 2.26 9.15
CA VAL A 175 -20.36 1.52 8.95
C VAL A 175 -20.35 0.74 7.64
N LYS A 176 -19.91 1.38 6.54
CA LYS A 176 -19.78 0.75 5.22
C LYS A 176 -18.81 -0.44 5.23
N LEU A 177 -17.79 -0.38 6.09
CA LEU A 177 -16.72 -1.37 6.20
C LEU A 177 -17.07 -2.53 7.12
N LYS A 178 -17.82 -2.25 8.19
CA LYS A 178 -17.99 -3.18 9.31
C LYS A 178 -19.43 -3.70 9.46
N LEU A 179 -20.39 -3.14 8.74
CA LEU A 179 -21.80 -3.56 8.78
C LEU A 179 -22.37 -3.81 7.38
N ARG A 180 -23.20 -4.84 7.28
CA ARG A 180 -24.06 -5.07 6.10
C ARG A 180 -25.48 -5.49 6.50
N PRO A 181 -26.49 -5.28 5.65
CA PRO A 181 -27.83 -5.81 5.89
C PRO A 181 -27.78 -7.35 5.97
N ALA A 182 -28.51 -7.92 6.92
CA ALA A 182 -28.55 -9.36 7.06
C ALA A 182 -29.06 -10.04 5.76
N GLY A 183 -28.26 -10.94 5.19
CA GLY A 183 -28.62 -11.73 4.00
C GLY A 183 -28.28 -11.12 2.63
N GLY A 184 -27.53 -10.01 2.57
CA GLY A 184 -27.07 -9.43 1.30
C GLY A 184 -25.89 -10.21 0.69
N SER A 185 -26.11 -10.85 -0.46
CA SER A 185 -25.06 -11.39 -1.33
C SER A 185 -25.09 -10.63 -2.66
N ALA A 186 -24.05 -9.86 -2.95
CA ALA A 186 -23.72 -9.45 -4.31
C ALA A 186 -22.35 -10.06 -4.62
N ALA A 187 -22.36 -11.13 -5.41
CA ALA A 187 -21.16 -11.78 -5.90
C ALA A 187 -20.45 -10.85 -6.89
N LEU A 188 -19.16 -10.63 -6.68
CA LEU A 188 -18.26 -10.18 -7.74
C LEU A 188 -18.02 -11.35 -8.70
N VAL A 189 -18.10 -11.07 -10.00
CA VAL A 189 -17.85 -12.05 -11.04
C VAL A 189 -16.35 -12.21 -11.20
N GLN A 190 -15.81 -13.32 -10.69
CA GLN A 190 -14.48 -13.81 -11.05
C GLN A 190 -14.55 -14.31 -12.50
N THR A 191 -13.79 -13.69 -13.40
CA THR A 191 -13.62 -14.21 -14.77
C THR A 191 -12.35 -15.05 -14.82
N ASP A 192 -12.50 -16.36 -14.66
CA ASP A 192 -11.46 -17.33 -15.03
C ASP A 192 -11.42 -17.39 -16.58
N ALA A 193 -10.77 -16.41 -17.20
CA ALA A 193 -10.48 -16.47 -18.63
C ALA A 193 -9.25 -17.35 -18.85
N GLU A 194 -9.40 -18.46 -19.58
CA GLU A 194 -8.24 -19.18 -20.12
C GLU A 194 -7.47 -18.25 -21.07
N ILE A 195 -6.20 -18.01 -20.75
CA ILE A 195 -5.27 -17.28 -21.62
C ILE A 195 -5.00 -18.17 -22.82
N GLY A 196 -5.50 -17.79 -24.00
CA GLY A 196 -5.21 -18.48 -25.26
C GLY A 196 -3.71 -18.40 -25.61
N ASP A 197 -3.27 -19.26 -26.53
CA ASP A 197 -1.88 -19.30 -26.99
C ASP A 197 -1.37 -17.90 -27.33
N ALA A 198 -0.26 -17.50 -26.70
CA ALA A 198 0.35 -16.19 -26.90
C ALA A 198 0.73 -15.99 -28.36
N GLU A 199 0.24 -14.91 -28.98
CA GLU A 199 0.79 -14.41 -30.24
C GLU A 199 2.31 -14.20 -30.07
N PRO A 200 3.13 -14.49 -31.10
CA PRO A 200 4.57 -14.34 -30.99
C PRO A 200 4.91 -12.92 -30.55
N LEU A 201 5.65 -12.84 -29.43
CA LEU A 201 6.15 -11.59 -28.87
C LEU A 201 6.84 -10.83 -30.00
N ALA A 202 6.32 -9.64 -30.32
CA ALA A 202 7.05 -8.71 -31.15
C ALA A 202 8.42 -8.49 -30.50
N GLU A 203 9.51 -8.71 -31.25
CA GLU A 203 10.88 -8.41 -30.83
C GLU A 203 11.02 -6.89 -30.61
N ALA A 204 10.52 -6.40 -29.48
CA ALA A 204 10.80 -5.08 -28.99
C ALA A 204 11.65 -5.26 -27.72
N PRO A 205 12.92 -4.81 -27.70
CA PRO A 205 13.63 -4.69 -26.43
C PRO A 205 12.83 -3.76 -25.50
N PRO A 206 12.91 -3.91 -24.16
CA PRO A 206 12.51 -2.81 -23.29
C PRO A 206 13.33 -1.60 -23.74
N ALA A 207 12.66 -0.53 -24.18
CA ALA A 207 13.36 0.62 -24.72
C ALA A 207 14.20 1.34 -23.64
N GLY A 208 13.83 1.18 -22.36
CA GLY A 208 14.50 1.74 -21.19
C GLY A 208 15.35 0.75 -20.37
N GLU A 209 15.95 1.26 -19.30
CA GLU A 209 16.73 0.50 -18.32
C GLU A 209 15.84 -0.40 -17.45
N VAL A 210 16.39 -1.53 -17.02
CA VAL A 210 15.73 -2.40 -16.04
C VAL A 210 16.34 -2.12 -14.67
N ARG A 211 15.50 -1.87 -13.66
CA ARG A 211 15.91 -1.70 -12.27
C ARG A 211 15.17 -2.69 -11.40
N ALA A 212 15.90 -3.39 -10.54
CA ALA A 212 15.34 -4.48 -9.75
C ALA A 212 15.60 -4.30 -8.25
N ILE A 213 14.61 -4.68 -7.44
CA ILE A 213 14.77 -4.97 -6.02
C ILE A 213 14.66 -6.48 -5.85
N VAL A 214 15.69 -7.10 -5.25
CA VAL A 214 15.71 -8.52 -4.88
C VAL A 214 15.67 -8.60 -3.37
N MET A 215 14.55 -9.05 -2.83
CA MET A 215 14.31 -9.18 -1.41
C MET A 215 14.22 -10.66 -1.02
N TRP A 216 14.95 -11.08 0.01
CA TRP A 216 14.83 -12.45 0.52
C TRP A 216 15.08 -12.54 2.03
N ASN A 217 14.38 -13.44 2.71
CA ASN A 217 14.58 -13.63 4.15
C ASN A 217 14.51 -15.10 4.55
N ASP A 218 15.58 -15.63 5.16
CA ASP A 218 15.65 -17.02 5.62
C ASP A 218 15.22 -17.21 7.07
N PHE A 219 14.99 -16.10 7.80
CA PHE A 219 14.63 -16.05 9.21
C PHE A 219 15.55 -16.87 10.13
N ASN A 220 16.79 -17.13 9.69
CA ASN A 220 17.72 -18.03 10.36
C ASN A 220 18.53 -17.30 11.45
N TRP A 221 17.83 -16.77 12.46
CA TRP A 221 18.44 -16.21 13.66
C TRP A 221 17.48 -16.29 14.85
N GLU A 222 18.02 -16.23 16.07
CA GLU A 222 17.19 -16.23 17.29
C GLU A 222 16.50 -14.88 17.52
N PRO A 223 15.23 -14.85 17.97
CA PRO A 223 14.41 -16.01 18.38
C PRO A 223 13.61 -16.65 17.23
N LEU A 224 13.70 -16.14 16.00
CA LEU A 224 12.85 -16.56 14.89
C LEU A 224 13.06 -18.02 14.46
N ALA A 225 14.32 -18.47 14.41
CA ALA A 225 14.67 -19.84 14.10
C ALA A 225 14.03 -20.83 15.11
N SER A 226 14.15 -20.57 16.42
CA SER A 226 13.52 -21.42 17.44
C SER A 226 12.00 -21.32 17.50
N GLN A 227 11.43 -20.23 16.98
CA GLN A 227 9.98 -20.04 16.81
C GLN A 227 9.41 -20.69 15.54
N GLY A 228 10.26 -21.30 14.71
CA GLY A 228 9.83 -22.00 13.50
C GLY A 228 9.66 -21.12 12.26
N TRP A 229 10.15 -19.87 12.28
CA TRP A 229 10.15 -19.01 11.10
C TRP A 229 11.20 -19.43 10.06
N GLY A 230 12.28 -20.09 10.47
CA GLY A 230 13.36 -20.51 9.59
C GLY A 230 14.18 -21.66 10.17
N PRO A 231 15.24 -22.12 9.48
CA PRO A 231 15.77 -21.57 8.24
C PRO A 231 14.92 -21.94 7.01
N LEU A 232 14.73 -20.97 6.11
CA LEU A 232 14.24 -21.20 4.75
C LEU A 232 15.41 -21.25 3.74
N ASP A 233 15.17 -21.77 2.54
CA ASP A 233 16.11 -21.82 1.41
C ASP A 233 16.06 -20.56 0.50
N THR A 234 15.56 -19.45 1.05
CA THR A 234 15.27 -18.19 0.34
C THR A 234 16.52 -17.43 -0.09
N GLU A 235 17.64 -17.60 0.62
CA GLU A 235 18.95 -17.08 0.21
C GLU A 235 19.34 -17.59 -1.19
N GLN A 236 19.13 -18.89 -1.44
CA GLN A 236 19.38 -19.46 -2.76
C GLN A 236 18.42 -18.90 -3.82
N GLY A 237 17.17 -18.62 -3.46
CA GLY A 237 16.22 -17.97 -4.35
C GLY A 237 16.67 -16.56 -4.76
N GLY A 238 17.12 -15.75 -3.79
CA GLY A 238 17.69 -14.42 -4.03
C GLY A 238 18.92 -14.48 -4.94
N ASP A 239 19.84 -15.40 -4.70
CA ASP A 239 21.03 -15.59 -5.54
C ASP A 239 20.68 -15.99 -6.98
N ILE A 240 19.75 -16.93 -7.15
CA ILE A 240 19.25 -17.34 -8.46
C ILE A 240 18.63 -16.16 -9.21
N MET A 241 17.80 -15.35 -8.54
CA MET A 241 17.18 -14.21 -9.20
C MET A 241 18.21 -13.17 -9.64
N LYS A 242 19.23 -12.89 -8.82
CA LYS A 242 20.35 -12.01 -9.21
C LYS A 242 21.11 -12.57 -10.42
N GLU A 243 21.35 -13.88 -10.49
CA GLU A 243 21.95 -14.53 -11.66
C GLU A 243 21.10 -14.38 -12.92
N VAL A 244 19.77 -14.58 -12.81
CA VAL A 244 18.83 -14.39 -13.92
C VAL A 244 18.88 -12.93 -14.41
N LEU A 245 18.77 -11.96 -13.51
CA LEU A 245 18.86 -10.54 -13.83
C LEU A 245 20.20 -10.19 -14.52
N ALA A 246 21.32 -10.66 -13.98
CA ALA A 246 22.63 -10.44 -14.57
C ALA A 246 22.77 -11.07 -15.96
N SER A 247 22.21 -12.27 -16.17
CA SER A 247 22.20 -12.94 -17.49
C SER A 247 21.40 -12.16 -18.53
N CYS A 248 20.38 -11.42 -18.10
CA CYS A 248 19.59 -10.52 -18.93
C CYS A 248 20.25 -9.14 -19.12
N GLY A 249 21.45 -8.93 -18.58
CA GLY A 249 22.19 -7.66 -18.70
C GLY A 249 21.73 -6.56 -17.74
N VAL A 250 20.91 -6.88 -16.74
CA VAL A 250 20.45 -5.93 -15.72
C VAL A 250 21.60 -5.62 -14.76
N GLN A 251 21.92 -4.32 -14.59
CA GLN A 251 23.02 -3.86 -13.74
C GLN A 251 22.57 -3.15 -12.47
N ASP A 252 21.36 -2.58 -12.47
CA ASP A 252 20.81 -1.81 -11.36
C ASP A 252 19.94 -2.72 -10.48
N VAL A 253 20.60 -3.46 -9.59
CA VAL A 253 19.96 -4.41 -8.67
C VAL A 253 20.23 -3.98 -7.23
N THR A 254 19.17 -3.71 -6.49
CA THR A 254 19.20 -3.44 -5.05
C THR A 254 18.81 -4.71 -4.30
N GLU A 255 19.63 -5.16 -3.37
CA GLU A 255 19.35 -6.34 -2.54
C GLU A 255 18.91 -5.91 -1.13
N ILE A 256 17.85 -6.54 -0.62
CA ILE A 256 17.40 -6.41 0.77
C ILE A 256 17.34 -7.82 1.34
N SER A 257 18.08 -8.10 2.42
CA SER A 257 18.14 -9.46 2.93
C SER A 257 18.13 -9.59 4.45
N ARG A 258 17.63 -10.73 4.93
CA ARG A 258 17.67 -11.14 6.35
C ARG A 258 17.09 -10.06 7.27
N LYS A 259 17.91 -9.52 8.19
CA LYS A 259 17.50 -8.52 9.17
C LYS A 259 17.19 -7.15 8.55
N ASP A 260 17.66 -6.92 7.32
CA ASP A 260 17.37 -5.69 6.59
C ASP A 260 16.02 -5.75 5.88
N CYS A 261 15.33 -6.89 5.87
CA CYS A 261 13.95 -7.03 5.36
C CYS A 261 12.92 -6.38 6.28
N THR A 262 13.11 -5.10 6.62
CA THR A 262 12.17 -4.29 7.39
C THR A 262 11.19 -3.59 6.46
N GLY A 263 9.96 -3.33 6.93
CA GLY A 263 8.98 -2.57 6.14
C GLY A 263 9.56 -1.22 5.68
N GLN A 264 10.30 -0.54 6.56
CA GLN A 264 10.99 0.70 6.23
C GLN A 264 11.99 0.55 5.09
N ASN A 265 12.87 -0.46 5.13
CA ASN A 265 13.90 -0.65 4.12
C ASN A 265 13.29 -1.00 2.76
N VAL A 266 12.21 -1.78 2.75
CA VAL A 266 11.43 -2.07 1.53
C VAL A 266 10.86 -0.78 0.95
N CYS A 267 10.23 0.05 1.78
CA CYS A 267 9.67 1.33 1.35
C CYS A 267 10.73 2.30 0.83
N ASN A 268 11.86 2.41 1.52
CA ASN A 268 13.00 3.24 1.12
C ASN A 268 13.64 2.76 -0.19
N ALA A 269 13.70 1.43 -0.41
CA ALA A 269 14.19 0.87 -1.65
C ALA A 269 13.22 1.15 -2.82
N ILE A 270 11.91 0.98 -2.63
CA ILE A 270 10.89 1.33 -3.63
C ILE A 270 11.00 2.81 -4.00
N TYR A 271 11.11 3.69 -3.00
CA TYR A 271 11.33 5.12 -3.22
C TYR A 271 12.60 5.39 -4.03
N SER A 272 13.75 4.89 -3.57
CA SER A 272 15.07 5.16 -4.15
C SER A 272 15.22 4.59 -5.58
N VAL A 273 14.72 3.38 -5.81
CA VAL A 273 14.81 2.72 -7.12
C VAL A 273 13.71 3.23 -8.06
N GLY A 274 12.46 3.29 -7.60
CA GLY A 274 11.31 3.72 -8.38
C GLY A 274 11.41 5.17 -8.86
N SER A 275 11.90 6.09 -8.00
CA SER A 275 12.00 7.51 -8.35
C SER A 275 13.05 7.81 -9.43
N ARG A 276 14.00 6.88 -9.64
CA ARG A 276 15.02 6.95 -10.70
C ARG A 276 14.53 6.40 -12.04
N CYS A 277 13.40 5.70 -12.07
CA CYS A 277 12.84 5.20 -13.31
C CYS A 277 12.32 6.34 -14.22
N ALA A 278 12.43 6.12 -15.52
CA ALA A 278 11.72 6.80 -16.57
C ALA A 278 10.50 5.96 -17.01
N PRO A 279 9.49 6.55 -17.68
CA PRO A 279 8.27 5.83 -18.07
C PRO A 279 8.49 4.59 -18.95
N ASP A 280 9.54 4.56 -19.76
CA ASP A 280 9.90 3.45 -20.67
C ASP A 280 10.80 2.38 -20.03
N ASP A 281 11.22 2.58 -18.79
CA ASP A 281 11.98 1.61 -18.00
C ASP A 281 11.10 0.44 -17.53
N THR A 282 11.76 -0.60 -17.01
CA THR A 282 11.09 -1.71 -16.31
C THR A 282 11.55 -1.76 -14.87
N PHE A 283 10.60 -1.68 -13.94
CA PHE A 283 10.83 -1.90 -12.53
C PHE A 283 10.49 -3.34 -12.16
N ILE A 284 11.40 -4.04 -11.48
CA ILE A 284 11.20 -5.41 -11.02
C ILE A 284 11.27 -5.45 -9.49
N PHE A 285 10.28 -6.06 -8.85
CA PHE A 285 10.33 -6.40 -7.43
C PHE A 285 10.24 -7.92 -7.29
N TYR A 286 11.27 -8.54 -6.74
CA TYR A 286 11.27 -9.96 -6.43
C TYR A 286 11.35 -10.16 -4.92
N TYR A 287 10.47 -10.99 -4.38
CA TYR A 287 10.48 -11.40 -2.98
C TYR A 287 10.41 -12.92 -2.84
N THR A 288 11.23 -13.46 -1.94
CA THR A 288 11.10 -14.84 -1.46
C THR A 288 11.24 -14.94 0.06
N GLY A 289 10.26 -15.56 0.70
CA GLY A 289 10.11 -15.56 2.15
C GLY A 289 8.73 -16.04 2.59
N HIS A 290 8.33 -15.64 3.79
CA HIS A 290 6.96 -15.89 4.28
C HIS A 290 5.98 -14.83 3.75
N GLY A 291 4.77 -15.28 3.46
CA GLY A 291 3.59 -14.44 3.28
C GLY A 291 2.54 -14.87 4.30
N ASP A 292 1.74 -13.93 4.79
CA ASP A 292 0.69 -14.20 5.78
C ASP A 292 -0.57 -13.37 5.46
N LYS A 293 -1.68 -13.72 6.12
CA LYS A 293 -2.95 -13.00 6.02
C LYS A 293 -3.18 -12.19 7.29
N LEU A 294 -3.53 -10.92 7.14
CA LEU A 294 -3.91 -10.02 8.23
C LEU A 294 -5.39 -9.68 8.14
N PRO A 295 -6.06 -9.33 9.25
CA PRO A 295 -7.41 -8.80 9.15
C PRO A 295 -7.42 -7.53 8.29
N ASP A 296 -8.35 -7.50 7.33
CA ASP A 296 -8.53 -6.39 6.40
C ASP A 296 -8.88 -5.09 7.14
N GLN A 297 -8.17 -4.02 6.76
CA GLN A 297 -8.32 -2.69 7.34
C GLN A 297 -9.36 -1.81 6.63
N ASN A 298 -9.56 -1.98 5.34
CA ASN A 298 -10.28 -1.07 4.45
C ASN A 298 -11.48 -1.72 3.74
N GLY A 299 -11.81 -2.98 4.07
CA GLY A 299 -13.02 -3.68 3.65
C GLY A 299 -13.09 -3.95 2.15
N ASP A 300 -12.00 -3.79 1.40
CA ASP A 300 -12.00 -3.91 -0.05
C ASP A 300 -11.84 -5.37 -0.54
N GLU A 301 -11.52 -6.29 0.37
CA GLU A 301 -11.33 -7.70 0.07
C GLU A 301 -12.53 -8.59 0.40
N GLN A 302 -12.86 -9.49 -0.53
CA GLN A 302 -14.03 -10.39 -0.41
C GLN A 302 -13.88 -11.41 0.72
N ASP A 303 -12.67 -11.89 0.98
CA ASP A 303 -12.41 -12.82 2.07
C ASP A 303 -12.18 -12.09 3.42
N GLY A 304 -11.86 -10.79 3.37
CA GLY A 304 -11.62 -9.86 4.49
C GLY A 304 -10.30 -10.10 5.20
N THR A 305 -9.30 -10.54 4.46
CA THR A 305 -7.92 -10.56 4.92
C THR A 305 -7.02 -9.86 3.92
N ASP A 306 -6.23 -8.89 4.35
CA ASP A 306 -5.13 -8.37 3.53
C ASP A 306 -4.02 -9.43 3.47
N GLU A 307 -3.42 -9.64 2.30
CA GLU A 307 -2.14 -10.34 2.23
C GLU A 307 -0.99 -9.45 2.69
N ALA A 308 0.06 -10.09 3.22
CA ALA A 308 1.21 -9.36 3.74
C ALA A 308 2.53 -10.06 3.49
N ILE A 309 3.54 -9.26 3.15
CA ILE A 309 4.94 -9.65 3.12
C ILE A 309 5.44 -9.67 4.57
N CYS A 310 5.93 -10.82 5.03
CA CYS A 310 6.47 -10.97 6.40
C CYS A 310 7.83 -10.28 6.55
N THR A 311 7.80 -8.97 6.79
CA THR A 311 8.98 -8.17 7.15
C THR A 311 9.34 -8.27 8.63
N VAL A 312 10.55 -7.88 8.99
CA VAL A 312 11.11 -7.98 10.34
C VAL A 312 11.39 -6.61 10.96
N ARG A 313 11.47 -6.55 12.29
CA ARG A 313 11.91 -5.37 13.04
C ARG A 313 12.57 -5.79 14.33
N ASP A 314 13.71 -5.18 14.66
CA ASP A 314 14.50 -5.51 15.86
C ASP A 314 14.80 -7.02 16.02
N GLY A 315 14.96 -7.71 14.89
CA GLY A 315 15.19 -9.15 14.84
C GLY A 315 13.95 -10.02 15.10
N LEU A 316 12.76 -9.43 15.17
CA LEU A 316 11.48 -10.10 15.38
C LEU A 316 10.61 -10.06 14.12
N CYS A 317 9.66 -11.00 14.02
CA CYS A 317 8.69 -11.14 12.93
C CYS A 317 7.32 -11.43 13.55
N ASN A 318 6.34 -10.55 13.33
CA ASN A 318 4.97 -10.69 13.82
C ASN A 318 4.03 -9.78 13.02
N GLN A 319 2.72 -9.88 13.22
CA GLN A 319 1.73 -9.09 12.47
C GLN A 319 1.97 -7.57 12.48
N GLY A 320 2.61 -7.03 13.53
CA GLY A 320 2.95 -5.61 13.60
C GLY A 320 4.23 -5.22 12.85
N THR A 321 4.95 -6.19 12.27
CA THR A 321 6.13 -5.97 11.44
C THR A 321 5.88 -6.21 9.98
N PHE A 322 4.75 -6.80 9.58
CA PHE A 322 4.46 -7.15 8.18
C PHE A 322 4.11 -5.91 7.35
N LEU A 323 4.41 -5.97 6.05
CA LEU A 323 4.02 -4.99 5.05
C LEU A 323 2.80 -5.51 4.30
N ARG A 324 1.67 -4.81 4.37
CA ARG A 324 0.43 -5.17 3.67
C ARG A 324 0.56 -4.90 2.17
N ASP A 325 -0.14 -5.68 1.37
CA ASP A 325 -0.35 -5.49 -0.06
C ASP A 325 -0.82 -4.09 -0.43
N ASP A 326 -1.81 -3.52 0.28
CA ASP A 326 -2.30 -2.16 0.12
C ASP A 326 -1.17 -1.14 0.18
N ASP A 327 -0.36 -1.25 1.24
CA ASP A 327 0.71 -0.31 1.52
C ASP A 327 1.84 -0.51 0.49
N PHE A 328 2.13 -1.75 0.11
CA PHE A 328 3.06 -2.08 -0.96
C PHE A 328 2.60 -1.50 -2.31
N ALA A 329 1.36 -1.71 -2.71
CA ALA A 329 0.77 -1.20 -3.94
C ALA A 329 0.76 0.33 -3.97
N GLN A 330 0.43 0.98 -2.85
CA GLN A 330 0.50 2.43 -2.72
C GLN A 330 1.93 2.94 -2.92
N MET A 331 2.93 2.28 -2.33
CA MET A 331 4.34 2.66 -2.50
C MET A 331 4.79 2.52 -3.97
N ILE A 332 4.35 1.47 -4.66
CA ILE A 332 4.61 1.29 -6.09
C ILE A 332 3.95 2.40 -6.91
N GLN A 333 2.67 2.68 -6.67
CA GLN A 333 1.92 3.72 -7.38
C GLN A 333 2.58 5.10 -7.22
N THR A 334 2.93 5.46 -5.98
CA THR A 334 3.48 6.77 -5.64
C THR A 334 4.88 6.99 -6.22
N TYR A 335 5.78 5.98 -6.17
CA TYR A 335 7.20 6.23 -6.47
C TYR A 335 7.70 5.62 -7.77
N VAL A 336 7.11 4.52 -8.25
CA VAL A 336 7.65 3.84 -9.42
C VAL A 336 7.19 4.57 -10.67
N LYS A 337 8.09 5.33 -11.29
CA LYS A 337 7.80 6.09 -12.51
C LYS A 337 7.73 5.23 -13.77
N ALA A 338 8.33 4.04 -13.75
CA ALA A 338 8.24 3.08 -14.85
C ALA A 338 6.78 2.73 -15.14
N ASN A 339 6.41 2.64 -16.41
CA ASN A 339 5.10 2.11 -16.80
C ASN A 339 5.12 0.58 -16.74
N ASN A 340 6.27 -0.06 -16.96
CA ASN A 340 6.39 -1.52 -16.90
C ASN A 340 6.81 -1.94 -15.49
N VAL A 341 5.95 -2.68 -14.81
CA VAL A 341 6.19 -3.17 -13.45
C VAL A 341 6.04 -4.68 -13.41
N VAL A 342 7.07 -5.37 -12.95
CA VAL A 342 7.06 -6.83 -12.77
C VAL A 342 7.23 -7.15 -11.31
N VAL A 343 6.26 -7.84 -10.72
CA VAL A 343 6.29 -8.27 -9.32
C VAL A 343 6.33 -9.79 -9.28
N LEU A 344 7.34 -10.35 -8.61
CA LEU A 344 7.59 -11.78 -8.52
C LEU A 344 7.58 -12.17 -7.05
N MET A 345 6.59 -12.96 -6.64
CA MET A 345 6.36 -13.31 -5.24
C MET A 345 6.47 -14.82 -5.06
N ASP A 346 7.58 -15.27 -4.48
CA ASP A 346 7.83 -16.67 -4.12
C ASP A 346 7.62 -16.87 -2.61
N CYS A 347 6.36 -16.74 -2.20
CA CYS A 347 5.87 -16.94 -0.83
C CYS A 347 4.48 -17.59 -0.83
N CYS A 348 4.02 -18.11 0.32
CA CYS A 348 2.67 -18.66 0.46
C CYS A 348 1.61 -17.54 0.42
N HIS A 349 0.38 -17.85 -0.02
CA HIS A 349 -0.72 -16.87 -0.15
C HIS A 349 -0.41 -15.69 -1.10
N SER A 350 0.32 -15.93 -2.18
CA SER A 350 0.84 -14.88 -3.07
C SER A 350 0.00 -14.61 -4.33
N GLY A 351 -1.16 -15.27 -4.51
CA GLY A 351 -1.99 -15.13 -5.71
C GLY A 351 -2.66 -13.77 -5.82
N THR A 352 -3.04 -13.15 -4.68
CA THR A 352 -3.67 -11.83 -4.60
C THR A 352 -2.81 -10.72 -3.97
N ILE A 353 -1.61 -11.02 -3.45
CA ILE A 353 -0.67 -10.09 -2.75
C ILE A 353 -0.28 -8.78 -3.48
N CYS A 354 -0.70 -8.59 -4.72
CA CYS A 354 -0.47 -7.37 -5.49
C CYS A 354 -1.76 -6.61 -5.82
N ASP A 355 -2.95 -7.15 -5.52
CA ASP A 355 -4.24 -6.50 -5.76
C ASP A 355 -4.37 -5.83 -7.13
N MET A 356 -4.07 -6.59 -8.18
CA MET A 356 -3.94 -6.08 -9.55
C MET A 356 -5.25 -5.50 -10.13
N ASN A 357 -6.37 -5.66 -9.42
CA ASN A 357 -7.68 -5.09 -9.73
C ASN A 357 -7.91 -3.68 -9.15
N LYS A 358 -7.02 -3.18 -8.28
CA LYS A 358 -7.15 -1.88 -7.62
C LYS A 358 -6.73 -0.72 -8.52
N ASN A 359 -7.27 0.48 -8.24
CA ASN A 359 -7.02 1.70 -9.02
C ASN A 359 -5.54 2.12 -9.02
N GLN A 360 -4.79 1.66 -8.03
CA GLN A 360 -3.36 1.88 -7.81
C GLN A 360 -2.52 1.47 -9.02
N TRP A 361 -3.01 0.52 -9.83
CA TRP A 361 -2.34 0.02 -11.02
C TRP A 361 -2.75 0.72 -12.32
N GLN A 362 -3.68 1.68 -12.27
CA GLN A 362 -4.11 2.39 -13.47
C GLN A 362 -2.93 3.13 -14.12
N GLY A 363 -2.75 2.92 -15.43
CA GLY A 363 -1.64 3.49 -16.20
C GLY A 363 -0.34 2.68 -16.13
N LYS A 364 -0.31 1.55 -15.41
CA LYS A 364 0.83 0.61 -15.40
C LYS A 364 0.57 -0.60 -16.29
N ASN A 365 1.60 -1.05 -16.99
CA ASN A 365 1.72 -2.38 -17.57
C ASN A 365 2.30 -3.30 -16.48
N ALA A 366 1.43 -3.82 -15.62
CA ALA A 366 1.87 -4.58 -14.45
C ALA A 366 1.64 -6.09 -14.63
N LEU A 367 2.65 -6.89 -14.30
CA LEU A 367 2.61 -8.36 -14.31
C LEU A 367 3.01 -8.88 -12.93
N SER A 368 2.12 -9.65 -12.29
CA SER A 368 2.43 -10.41 -11.08
C SER A 368 2.56 -11.89 -11.41
N ILE A 369 3.64 -12.52 -10.94
CA ILE A 369 3.82 -13.99 -11.02
C ILE A 369 4.05 -14.52 -9.61
N SER A 370 3.15 -15.39 -9.17
CA SER A 370 3.19 -16.00 -7.85
C SER A 370 3.57 -17.49 -7.91
N GLY A 371 4.18 -18.00 -6.84
CA GLY A 371 4.58 -19.41 -6.77
C GLY A 371 3.43 -20.38 -6.51
N CYS A 372 2.29 -19.87 -6.03
CA CYS A 372 1.10 -20.66 -5.73
C CYS A 372 -0.16 -19.77 -5.70
N GLN A 373 -1.34 -20.39 -5.82
CA GLN A 373 -2.64 -19.72 -5.58
C GLN A 373 -2.86 -19.49 -4.07
N ASP A 374 -3.83 -18.65 -3.68
CA ASP A 374 -4.05 -18.26 -2.27
C ASP A 374 -4.43 -19.44 -1.35
N ALA A 375 -5.00 -20.49 -1.94
CA ALA A 375 -5.34 -21.73 -1.24
C ALA A 375 -4.17 -22.73 -1.16
N GLN A 376 -2.97 -22.36 -1.60
CA GLN A 376 -1.81 -23.23 -1.72
C GLN A 376 -0.59 -22.66 -0.98
N VAL A 377 0.31 -23.54 -0.58
CA VAL A 377 1.58 -23.23 0.10
C VAL A 377 2.69 -23.31 -0.95
N SER A 378 3.51 -22.28 -1.08
CA SER A 378 4.67 -22.32 -1.98
C SER A 378 5.65 -23.37 -1.47
N ALA A 379 6.12 -24.25 -2.36
CA ALA A 379 7.00 -25.35 -2.01
C ALA A 379 8.48 -24.93 -2.14
N GLY A 380 9.21 -25.01 -1.02
CA GLY A 380 10.68 -24.95 -1.01
C GLY A 380 11.29 -26.28 -1.45
N THR A 381 12.38 -26.23 -2.22
CA THR A 381 13.07 -27.44 -2.71
C THR A 381 14.28 -27.83 -1.85
N GLY A 382 14.67 -26.98 -0.90
CA GLY A 382 15.95 -27.03 -0.20
C GLY A 382 17.09 -26.36 -0.98
N GLN A 383 16.80 -25.74 -2.13
CA GLN A 383 17.72 -24.97 -2.98
C GLN A 383 17.06 -23.72 -3.58
N GLY A 384 15.95 -23.24 -3.00
CA GLY A 384 15.13 -22.14 -3.49
C GLY A 384 13.70 -22.58 -3.85
N GLY A 385 12.78 -21.61 -3.95
CA GLY A 385 11.37 -21.86 -4.26
C GLY A 385 11.12 -22.31 -5.70
N LEU A 386 10.02 -23.03 -5.91
CA LEU A 386 9.71 -23.68 -7.19
C LEU A 386 9.50 -22.67 -8.34
N LEU A 387 8.93 -21.50 -8.05
CA LEU A 387 8.79 -20.41 -9.02
C LEU A 387 10.16 -19.93 -9.49
N THR A 388 11.07 -19.69 -8.55
CA THR A 388 12.41 -19.20 -8.82
C THR A 388 13.23 -20.15 -9.70
N HIS A 389 13.14 -21.46 -9.43
CA HIS A 389 13.75 -22.46 -10.31
C HIS A 389 13.12 -22.51 -11.70
N SER A 390 11.80 -22.35 -11.80
CA SER A 390 11.07 -22.34 -13.07
C SER A 390 11.47 -21.14 -13.93
N LEU A 391 11.63 -19.95 -13.33
CA LEU A 391 12.11 -18.75 -14.01
C LEU A 391 13.56 -18.93 -14.51
N ARG A 392 14.44 -19.51 -13.69
CA ARG A 392 15.82 -19.82 -14.11
C ARG A 392 15.86 -20.78 -15.30
N ALA A 393 15.09 -21.87 -15.25
CA ALA A 393 15.03 -22.83 -16.34
C ALA A 393 14.50 -22.19 -17.64
N ALA A 394 13.43 -21.38 -17.54
CA ALA A 394 12.90 -20.64 -18.69
C ALA A 394 13.94 -19.68 -19.28
N SER A 395 14.68 -18.94 -18.44
CA SER A 395 15.75 -18.04 -18.87
C SER A 395 16.85 -18.78 -19.63
N GLN A 396 17.31 -19.94 -19.12
CA GLN A 396 18.32 -20.77 -19.77
C GLN A 396 17.86 -21.28 -21.14
N MET A 397 16.61 -21.75 -21.22
CA MET A 397 16.02 -22.24 -22.47
C MET A 397 15.91 -21.13 -23.53
N VAL A 398 15.50 -19.92 -23.14
CA VAL A 398 15.39 -18.77 -24.05
C VAL A 398 16.77 -18.28 -24.51
N GLN A 399 17.79 -18.38 -23.64
CA GLN A 399 19.17 -18.03 -23.96
C GLN A 399 19.91 -19.12 -24.77
N GLY A 400 19.26 -20.25 -25.07
CA GLY A 400 19.83 -21.35 -25.86
C GLY A 400 20.96 -22.11 -25.17
N GLN A 401 20.96 -22.14 -23.83
CA GLN A 401 21.94 -22.89 -23.02
C GLN A 401 21.48 -24.32 -22.68
#